data_AF-A0AAN0J732-F1
#
_entry.id   AF-A0AAN0J732-F1
#
_cell.length_a   1.000
_cell.length_b   1.000
_cell.length_c   1.000
_cell.angle_alpha   90.00
_cell.angle_beta   90.00
_cell.angle_gamma   90.00
#
_symmetry.space_group_name_H-M   'P 1'
#
loop_
_entity.id
_entity.type
_entity.pdbx_description
1 polymer ?
#
loop_
_entity_poly.entity_id
_entity_poly.type
_entity_poly.pdbx_seq_one_letter_code
_entity_poly.pdbx_strand_id
1 'polypeptide(L)'
;MIICYRCDQYRWAHLGVYDIKYKGTELKKRCNAVDDGTCDRKKGNKAFQRWEYWGYEDLYLIHYTGNHKVFTPFKHRGAKNSRRPYIRSAPYVKEKVQGSNALSTPKAVHADIINSDAGGLRHAVNTPRDIKQVRNFKDAIGRKYRMSHDALYNMHELHSQLIQEHNGVSKSFVSHMLSIPRIVVHLIPHLLLHSLETLLKVSSSPVTLHYGTVFNVDDFYLSTVSFRNHLFEKEPIIPCGFLLHSRRLQQDHRNFIQVLTKELPVLITKRLNIVTDREFKFSDLFPCGTHLYCWNHIRRDLQWHLKSRCNCTADEICYFVNLFCKLQLLEREDEFDKQWSITRESAQFKKKPKVLAYFDNHIIPPFKVHASI
;
A
#
# COMPACT_ATOMS: atom_id res chain seq x y z
N MET A 1 -6.18 -24.70 32.64
CA MET A 1 -5.43 -25.76 31.91
C MET A 1 -5.61 -25.53 30.41
N ILE A 2 -4.62 -24.98 29.71
CA ILE A 2 -4.77 -24.63 28.27
C ILE A 2 -4.49 -25.89 27.43
N ILE A 3 -5.54 -26.60 27.02
CA ILE A 3 -5.43 -27.71 26.06
C ILE A 3 -5.18 -27.09 24.68
N CYS A 4 -3.98 -27.30 24.13
CA CYS A 4 -3.64 -26.81 22.80
C CYS A 4 -4.28 -27.70 21.70
N TYR A 5 -5.54 -27.44 21.38
CA TYR A 5 -6.31 -28.15 20.33
C TYR A 5 -5.78 -27.94 18.90
N ARG A 6 -4.79 -27.05 18.70
CA ARG A 6 -4.10 -26.85 17.42
C ARG A 6 -3.08 -27.95 17.09
N CYS A 7 -2.92 -28.95 17.96
CA CYS A 7 -1.95 -30.05 17.82
C CYS A 7 -2.62 -31.42 17.58
N ASP A 8 -3.80 -31.47 16.96
CA ASP A 8 -4.52 -32.71 16.63
C ASP A 8 -3.93 -33.48 15.42
N GLN A 9 -2.76 -33.07 14.94
CA GLN A 9 -1.99 -33.67 13.83
C GLN A 9 -2.62 -33.61 12.43
N TYR A 10 -3.89 -33.19 12.34
CA TYR A 10 -4.55 -32.96 11.07
C TYR A 10 -4.26 -31.57 10.51
N ARG A 11 -4.38 -31.42 9.19
CA ARG A 11 -4.50 -30.10 8.56
C ARG A 11 -5.94 -29.86 8.20
N TRP A 12 -6.40 -28.66 8.49
CA TRP A 12 -7.79 -28.26 8.34
C TRP A 12 -7.92 -27.15 7.30
N ALA A 13 -8.80 -27.35 6.33
CA ALA A 13 -9.37 -26.31 5.49
C ALA A 13 -10.51 -25.64 6.27
N HIS A 14 -10.41 -24.32 6.45
CA HIS A 14 -11.41 -23.54 7.17
C HIS A 14 -12.61 -23.25 6.27
N LEU A 15 -13.78 -23.79 6.63
CA LEU A 15 -15.01 -23.66 5.83
C LEU A 15 -15.90 -22.50 6.28
N GLY A 16 -15.65 -21.94 7.46
CA GLY A 16 -16.43 -20.82 8.00
C GLY A 16 -16.64 -20.91 9.50
N VAL A 17 -17.13 -19.79 10.06
CA VAL A 17 -17.62 -19.67 11.43
C VAL A 17 -19.06 -19.19 11.37
N TYR A 18 -19.94 -19.81 12.15
CA TYR A 18 -21.38 -19.56 12.16
C TYR A 18 -21.86 -19.39 13.60
N ASP A 19 -22.84 -18.52 13.80
CA ASP A 19 -23.53 -18.39 15.09
C ASP A 19 -24.71 -19.39 15.13
N ILE A 20 -24.87 -20.08 16.26
CA ILE A 20 -25.93 -21.05 16.52
C ILE A 20 -26.72 -20.56 17.72
N LYS A 21 -28.03 -20.42 17.54
CA LYS A 21 -28.95 -20.06 18.62
C LYS A 21 -29.82 -21.26 18.96
N TYR A 22 -29.80 -21.69 20.21
CA TYR A 22 -30.65 -22.76 20.70
C TYR A 22 -31.17 -22.44 22.09
N LYS A 23 -32.49 -22.38 22.26
CA LYS A 23 -33.18 -22.14 23.55
C LYS A 23 -32.61 -20.95 24.35
N GLY A 24 -32.31 -19.84 23.69
CA GLY A 24 -31.79 -18.62 24.34
C GLY A 24 -30.27 -18.60 24.56
N THR A 25 -29.57 -19.70 24.27
CA THR A 25 -28.09 -19.75 24.28
C THR A 25 -27.54 -19.50 22.89
N GLU A 26 -26.53 -18.63 22.79
CA GLU A 26 -25.80 -18.35 21.55
C GLU A 26 -24.40 -18.97 21.61
N LEU A 27 -24.08 -19.77 20.60
CA LEU A 27 -22.82 -20.49 20.47
C LEU A 27 -22.18 -20.16 19.12
N LYS A 28 -20.86 -20.18 19.07
CA LYS A 28 -20.11 -20.14 17.82
C LYS A 28 -19.72 -21.53 17.40
N LYS A 29 -19.92 -21.85 16.11
CA LYS A 29 -19.49 -23.08 15.45
C LYS A 29 -18.47 -22.77 14.37
N ARG A 30 -17.28 -23.37 14.45
CA ARG A 30 -16.30 -23.41 13.34
C ARG A 30 -16.39 -24.74 12.63
N CYS A 31 -16.41 -24.66 11.30
CA CYS A 31 -16.50 -25.82 10.42
C CYS A 31 -15.15 -26.01 9.73
N ASN A 32 -14.59 -27.22 9.84
CA ASN A 32 -13.34 -27.57 9.17
C ASN A 32 -13.49 -28.89 8.41
N ALA A 33 -12.85 -29.01 7.26
CA ALA A 33 -12.65 -30.26 6.53
C ALA A 33 -11.16 -30.60 6.45
N VAL A 34 -10.80 -31.88 6.41
CA VAL A 34 -9.38 -32.26 6.38
C VAL A 34 -8.75 -31.86 5.05
N ASP A 35 -7.54 -31.30 5.08
CA ASP A 35 -6.72 -31.10 3.88
C ASP A 35 -5.89 -32.38 3.66
N ASP A 36 -6.30 -33.19 2.68
CA ASP A 36 -5.61 -34.42 2.26
C ASP A 36 -4.53 -34.17 1.20
N GLY A 37 -4.31 -32.91 0.79
CA GLY A 37 -3.35 -32.52 -0.23
C GLY A 37 -3.81 -32.72 -1.68
N THR A 38 -4.99 -33.30 -1.91
CA THR A 38 -5.57 -33.50 -3.25
C THR A 38 -6.64 -32.46 -3.59
N CYS A 39 -7.27 -31.89 -2.56
CA CYS A 39 -8.35 -30.92 -2.68
C CYS A 39 -7.82 -29.46 -2.66
N ASP A 40 -8.57 -28.52 -3.23
CA ASP A 40 -8.33 -27.08 -3.01
C ASP A 40 -8.31 -26.78 -1.50
N ARG A 41 -7.27 -26.09 -1.03
CA ARG A 41 -7.07 -25.69 0.38
C ARG A 41 -8.25 -24.93 0.97
N LYS A 42 -9.07 -24.28 0.14
CA LYS A 42 -10.28 -23.55 0.60
C LYS A 42 -11.50 -24.45 0.78
N LYS A 43 -11.49 -25.68 0.24
CA LYS A 43 -12.64 -26.60 0.26
C LYS A 43 -12.41 -27.82 1.16
N GLY A 44 -11.19 -28.36 1.18
CA GLY A 44 -10.85 -29.58 1.93
C GLY A 44 -11.69 -30.81 1.53
N ASN A 45 -11.38 -31.96 2.14
CA ASN A 45 -12.09 -33.22 1.96
C ASN A 45 -13.12 -33.40 3.08
N LYS A 46 -14.41 -33.39 2.71
CA LYS A 46 -15.53 -33.50 3.65
C LYS A 46 -15.75 -34.92 4.19
N ALA A 47 -15.01 -35.93 3.72
CA ALA A 47 -15.06 -37.27 4.27
C ALA A 47 -14.55 -37.36 5.71
N PHE A 48 -13.75 -36.38 6.16
CA PHE A 48 -13.36 -36.22 7.56
C PHE A 48 -13.39 -34.73 7.96
N GLN A 49 -14.16 -34.42 9.00
CA GLN A 49 -14.47 -33.04 9.40
C GLN A 49 -14.23 -32.83 10.89
N ARG A 50 -13.94 -31.59 11.26
CA ARG A 50 -13.82 -31.14 12.64
C ARG A 50 -14.72 -29.95 12.88
N TRP A 51 -15.62 -30.13 13.84
CA TRP A 51 -16.50 -29.09 14.35
C TRP A 51 -15.97 -28.59 15.68
N GLU A 52 -15.86 -27.28 15.83
CA GLU A 52 -15.49 -26.65 17.08
C GLU A 52 -16.64 -25.78 17.56
N TYR A 53 -17.03 -25.92 18.82
CA TYR A 53 -18.10 -25.16 19.44
C TYR A 53 -17.57 -24.43 20.67
N TRP A 54 -17.90 -23.14 20.80
CA TRP A 54 -17.53 -22.32 21.95
C TRP A 54 -18.54 -21.20 22.19
N GLY A 55 -18.55 -20.62 23.40
CA GLY A 55 -19.42 -19.49 23.75
C GLY A 55 -20.45 -19.79 24.85
N TYR A 56 -20.47 -21.00 25.41
CA TYR A 56 -21.24 -21.33 26.61
C TYR A 56 -20.27 -21.57 27.77
N GLU A 57 -20.29 -20.65 28.74
CA GLU A 57 -19.36 -20.65 29.88
C GLU A 57 -17.90 -20.82 29.41
N ASP A 58 -17.11 -21.61 30.14
CA ASP A 58 -15.73 -21.95 29.80
C ASP A 58 -15.60 -23.26 28.98
N LEU A 59 -16.71 -23.74 28.42
CA LEU A 59 -16.73 -25.00 27.67
C LEU A 59 -16.32 -24.80 26.21
N TYR A 60 -15.47 -25.72 25.74
CA TYR A 60 -15.02 -25.81 24.37
C TYR A 60 -15.15 -27.26 23.89
N LEU A 61 -16.03 -27.50 22.91
CA LEU A 61 -16.29 -28.83 22.38
C LEU A 61 -15.64 -28.98 21.00
N ILE A 62 -14.93 -30.08 20.82
CA ILE A 62 -14.38 -30.49 19.52
C ILE A 62 -15.00 -31.82 19.14
N HIS A 63 -15.62 -31.87 17.98
CA HIS A 63 -16.25 -33.08 17.46
C HIS A 63 -15.64 -33.42 16.10
N TYR A 64 -15.00 -34.59 16.02
CA TYR A 64 -14.49 -35.16 14.77
C TYR A 64 -15.53 -36.09 14.18
N THR A 65 -15.85 -35.93 12.90
CA THR A 65 -16.85 -36.75 12.21
C THR A 65 -16.30 -37.27 10.89
N GLY A 66 -16.64 -38.51 10.53
CA GLY A 66 -16.27 -39.12 9.25
C GLY A 66 -15.05 -40.05 9.35
N ASN A 67 -14.45 -40.38 8.20
CA ASN A 67 -13.40 -41.37 8.08
C ASN A 67 -12.00 -40.73 8.08
N HIS A 68 -11.29 -40.77 9.22
CA HIS A 68 -9.95 -40.21 9.34
C HIS A 68 -8.88 -40.87 8.43
N LYS A 69 -9.14 -42.05 7.85
CA LYS A 69 -8.18 -42.78 7.00
C LYS A 69 -7.91 -42.07 5.68
N VAL A 70 -8.76 -41.09 5.32
CA VAL A 70 -8.53 -40.23 4.14
C VAL A 70 -7.36 -39.26 4.36
N PHE A 71 -6.94 -39.03 5.60
CA PHE A 71 -5.81 -38.17 5.90
C PHE A 71 -4.48 -38.85 5.57
N THR A 72 -3.69 -38.20 4.72
CA THR A 72 -2.30 -38.60 4.44
C THR A 72 -1.33 -37.70 5.21
N PRO A 73 -0.49 -38.24 6.12
CA PRO A 73 0.49 -37.44 6.85
C PRO A 73 1.50 -36.74 5.93
N PHE A 74 1.78 -35.47 6.20
CA PHE A 74 2.71 -34.67 5.38
C PHE A 74 4.18 -35.04 5.62
N LYS A 75 4.99 -34.92 4.56
CA LYS A 75 6.44 -34.82 4.67
C LYS A 75 6.81 -33.46 5.28
N HIS A 76 7.71 -33.44 6.28
CA HIS A 76 8.31 -32.19 6.76
C HIS A 76 9.14 -31.57 5.63
N ARG A 77 9.08 -30.24 5.44
CA ARG A 77 9.82 -29.49 4.39
C ARG A 77 11.20 -30.09 4.10
N GLY A 78 11.38 -30.65 2.89
CA GLY A 78 12.63 -31.23 2.40
C GLY A 78 12.93 -32.68 2.82
N ALA A 79 12.07 -33.34 3.60
CA ALA A 79 12.29 -34.73 4.02
C ALA A 79 12.09 -35.70 2.85
N LYS A 80 13.15 -36.43 2.49
CA LYS A 80 13.12 -37.45 1.42
C LYS A 80 12.26 -38.67 1.81
N ASN A 81 12.25 -39.04 3.10
CA ASN A 81 11.50 -40.19 3.64
C ASN A 81 10.35 -39.75 4.57
N SER A 82 9.13 -40.24 4.31
CA SER A 82 7.86 -39.84 4.95
C SER A 82 7.44 -40.67 6.17
N ARG A 83 8.23 -41.65 6.61
CA ARG A 83 7.79 -42.61 7.64
C ARG A 83 7.62 -42.02 9.04
N ARG A 84 8.06 -40.78 9.29
CA ARG A 84 7.90 -40.12 10.59
C ARG A 84 6.70 -39.18 10.57
N PRO A 85 5.74 -39.32 11.51
CA PRO A 85 4.60 -38.41 11.59
C PRO A 85 5.09 -36.97 11.83
N TYR A 86 4.52 -36.02 11.08
CA TYR A 86 4.81 -34.61 11.26
C TYR A 86 4.09 -34.08 12.49
N ILE A 87 4.83 -33.92 13.59
CA ILE A 87 4.32 -33.29 14.82
C ILE A 87 4.69 -31.80 14.78
N ARG A 88 3.67 -30.94 14.75
CA ARG A 88 3.83 -29.49 14.90
C ARG A 88 4.24 -29.17 16.33
N SER A 89 5.16 -28.23 16.50
CA SER A 89 5.44 -27.66 17.82
C SER A 89 4.20 -26.93 18.33
N ALA A 90 3.85 -27.14 19.59
CA ALA A 90 2.76 -26.41 20.20
C ALA A 90 3.08 -24.90 20.27
N PRO A 91 2.13 -24.00 19.99
CA PRO A 91 2.27 -22.56 20.19
C PRO A 91 2.87 -22.19 21.55
N TYR A 92 2.44 -22.86 22.63
CA TYR A 92 2.95 -22.65 23.97
C TYR A 92 4.46 -22.96 24.12
N VAL A 93 4.99 -23.96 23.41
CA VAL A 93 6.45 -24.23 23.40
C VAL A 93 7.19 -23.07 22.75
N LYS A 94 6.63 -22.51 21.67
CA LYS A 94 7.19 -21.34 21.01
C LYS A 94 7.15 -20.12 21.92
N GLU A 95 6.06 -19.91 22.65
CA GLU A 95 5.91 -18.83 23.63
C GLU A 95 6.89 -18.97 24.79
N LYS A 96 7.11 -20.18 25.34
CA LYS A 96 8.15 -20.45 26.35
C LYS A 96 9.53 -20.06 25.87
N VAL A 97 9.90 -20.44 24.64
CA VAL A 97 11.18 -20.06 24.05
C VAL A 97 11.26 -18.54 23.83
N GLN A 98 10.15 -17.90 23.45
CA GLN A 98 10.07 -16.44 23.27
C GLN A 98 10.20 -15.66 24.58
N GLY A 99 9.61 -16.16 25.67
CA GLY A 99 9.68 -15.55 27.00
C GLY A 99 10.98 -15.85 27.76
N SER A 100 11.81 -16.75 27.24
CA SER A 100 13.14 -17.02 27.82
C SER A 100 14.09 -15.84 27.62
N ASN A 101 15.09 -15.69 28.50
CA ASN A 101 16.10 -14.64 28.39
C ASN A 101 16.75 -14.66 26.98
N ALA A 102 16.74 -13.49 26.33
CA ALA A 102 17.28 -13.31 24.99
C ALA A 102 18.76 -13.76 24.89
N LEU A 103 19.54 -13.52 25.94
CA LEU A 103 20.98 -13.83 26.01
C LEU A 103 21.27 -15.32 26.26
N SER A 104 20.31 -16.10 26.75
CA SER A 104 20.53 -17.52 27.04
C SER A 104 20.80 -18.32 25.77
N THR A 105 21.79 -19.21 25.82
CA THR A 105 22.08 -20.08 24.67
C THR A 105 20.89 -21.03 24.38
N PRO A 106 20.69 -21.46 23.12
CA PRO A 106 19.62 -22.41 22.79
C PRO A 106 19.70 -23.72 23.59
N LYS A 107 20.90 -24.12 24.01
CA LYS A 107 21.13 -25.31 24.85
C LYS A 107 20.60 -25.10 26.27
N ALA A 108 20.88 -23.94 26.88
CA ALA A 108 20.36 -23.59 28.20
C ALA A 108 18.83 -23.54 28.22
N VAL A 109 18.24 -22.80 27.26
CA VAL A 109 16.77 -22.70 27.15
C VAL A 109 16.11 -24.07 26.92
N HIS A 110 16.73 -24.94 26.12
CA HIS A 110 16.23 -26.29 25.91
C HIS A 110 16.27 -27.13 27.20
N ALA A 111 17.39 -27.08 27.94
CA ALA A 111 17.53 -27.79 29.21
C ALA A 111 16.52 -27.29 30.24
N ASP A 112 16.35 -25.97 30.37
CA ASP A 112 15.39 -25.36 31.29
C ASP A 112 13.97 -25.83 31.00
N ILE A 113 13.54 -25.82 29.73
CA ILE A 113 12.18 -26.22 29.37
C ILE A 113 11.94 -27.71 29.63
N ILE A 114 12.94 -28.57 29.38
CA ILE A 114 12.83 -30.01 29.63
C ILE A 114 12.81 -30.31 31.12
N ASN A 115 13.73 -29.72 31.89
CA ASN A 115 13.85 -29.95 33.33
C ASN A 115 12.65 -29.37 34.10
N SER A 116 11.98 -28.36 33.54
CA SER A 116 10.76 -27.78 34.12
C SER A 116 9.48 -28.53 33.73
N ASP A 117 9.55 -29.56 32.88
CA ASP A 117 8.39 -30.35 32.48
C ASP A 117 8.25 -31.56 33.41
N ALA A 118 7.05 -31.76 33.97
CA ALA A 118 6.75 -32.86 34.90
C ALA A 118 6.76 -34.26 34.24
N GLY A 119 6.99 -34.32 32.92
CA GLY A 119 6.98 -35.57 32.15
C GLY A 119 5.59 -36.10 31.84
N GLY A 120 5.52 -37.36 31.42
CA GLY A 120 4.28 -38.07 31.10
C GLY A 120 3.85 -37.97 29.63
N LEU A 121 2.60 -38.36 29.35
CA LEU A 121 2.06 -38.56 27.98
C LEU A 121 2.13 -37.31 27.08
N ARG A 122 2.19 -36.11 27.68
CA ARG A 122 2.24 -34.84 26.94
C ARG A 122 3.64 -34.26 26.78
N HIS A 123 4.68 -34.91 27.32
CA HIS A 123 6.05 -34.41 27.27
C HIS A 123 6.48 -34.01 25.84
N ALA A 124 6.28 -34.92 24.87
CA ALA A 124 6.65 -34.70 23.46
C ALA A 124 5.92 -33.53 22.76
N VAL A 125 4.83 -33.02 23.35
CA VAL A 125 4.07 -31.87 22.86
C VAL A 125 4.41 -30.59 23.64
N ASN A 126 4.74 -30.73 24.91
CA ASN A 126 4.99 -29.64 25.85
C ASN A 126 6.46 -29.17 25.90
N THR A 127 7.38 -29.96 25.34
CA THR A 127 8.80 -29.64 25.29
C THR A 127 9.29 -29.47 23.85
N PRO A 128 10.36 -28.69 23.63
CA PRO A 128 11.02 -28.65 22.33
C PRO A 128 11.63 -30.01 22.02
N ARG A 129 11.61 -30.40 20.74
CA ARG A 129 12.14 -31.69 20.28
C ARG A 129 13.66 -31.76 20.39
N ASP A 130 14.33 -30.68 20.03
CA ASP A 130 15.77 -30.59 20.00
C ASP A 130 16.23 -29.13 20.16
N ILE A 131 17.53 -28.98 20.42
CA ILE A 131 18.20 -27.67 20.54
C ILE A 131 18.08 -26.87 19.23
N LYS A 132 18.01 -27.54 18.07
CA LYS A 132 17.89 -26.89 16.76
C LYS A 132 16.54 -26.20 16.60
N GLN A 133 15.46 -26.76 17.14
CA GLN A 133 14.14 -26.17 17.15
C GLN A 133 14.13 -24.89 18.00
N VAL A 134 14.76 -24.92 19.19
CA VAL A 134 14.92 -23.72 20.02
C VAL A 134 15.74 -22.66 19.29
N ARG A 135 16.85 -23.04 18.66
CA ARG A 135 17.67 -22.13 17.83
C ARG A 135 16.84 -21.48 16.72
N ASN A 136 16.12 -22.28 15.93
CA ASN A 136 15.29 -21.77 14.84
C ASN A 136 14.22 -20.77 15.33
N PHE A 137 13.62 -21.01 16.50
CA PHE A 137 12.68 -20.08 17.10
C PHE A 137 13.37 -18.79 17.54
N LYS A 138 14.52 -18.87 18.22
CA LYS A 138 15.32 -17.69 18.59
C LYS A 138 15.79 -16.89 17.37
N ASP A 139 16.25 -17.55 16.31
CA ASP A 139 16.67 -16.89 15.06
C ASP A 139 15.51 -16.22 14.32
N ALA A 140 14.33 -16.84 14.33
CA ALA A 140 13.12 -16.25 13.75
C ALA A 140 12.68 -15.00 14.51
N ILE A 141 12.89 -14.94 15.83
CA ILE A 141 12.62 -13.76 16.66
C ILE A 141 13.70 -12.71 16.41
N GLY A 142 14.98 -13.08 16.51
CA GLY A 142 16.11 -12.17 16.31
C GLY A 142 16.05 -11.47 14.96
N ARG A 143 15.67 -12.18 13.89
CA ARG A 143 15.45 -11.56 12.56
C ARG A 143 14.39 -10.46 12.55
N LYS A 144 13.35 -10.54 13.38
CA LYS A 144 12.33 -9.47 13.50
C LYS A 144 12.88 -8.20 14.17
N TYR A 145 13.89 -8.34 15.00
CA TYR A 145 14.47 -7.24 15.79
C TYR A 145 15.86 -6.80 15.29
N ARG A 146 16.31 -7.26 14.11
CA ARG A 146 17.57 -6.78 13.52
C ARG A 146 17.41 -5.31 13.11
N MET A 147 18.37 -4.47 13.47
CA MET A 147 18.38 -3.05 13.08
C MET A 147 18.35 -2.84 11.56
N SER A 148 18.87 -3.78 10.76
CA SER A 148 18.74 -3.73 9.29
C SER A 148 17.32 -3.95 8.76
N HIS A 149 16.36 -4.28 9.65
CA HIS A 149 14.93 -4.31 9.36
C HIS A 149 14.21 -3.07 9.93
N ASP A 150 14.93 -2.16 10.59
CA ASP A 150 14.41 -0.86 11.01
C ASP A 150 14.43 0.10 9.82
N ALA A 151 13.24 0.53 9.40
CA ALA A 151 13.07 1.40 8.25
C ALA A 151 13.80 2.76 8.42
N LEU A 152 13.84 3.33 9.63
CA LEU A 152 14.52 4.60 9.88
C LEU A 152 16.03 4.45 9.80
N TYR A 153 16.57 3.38 10.37
CA TYR A 153 18.00 3.06 10.24
C TYR A 153 18.38 2.89 8.77
N ASN A 154 17.60 2.11 8.02
CA ASN A 154 17.83 1.90 6.58
C ASN A 154 17.77 3.23 5.80
N MET A 155 16.88 4.16 6.17
CA MET A 155 16.83 5.48 5.53
C MET A 155 18.08 6.33 5.85
N HIS A 156 18.60 6.27 7.08
CA HIS A 156 19.86 6.94 7.43
C HIS A 156 21.06 6.31 6.73
N GLU A 157 21.06 4.99 6.54
CA GLU A 157 22.07 4.28 5.76
C GLU A 157 21.99 4.68 4.27
N LEU A 158 20.79 4.78 3.69
CA LEU A 158 20.63 5.28 2.33
C LEU A 158 21.11 6.73 2.19
N HIS A 159 20.89 7.58 3.20
CA HIS A 159 21.39 8.95 3.20
C HIS A 159 22.92 9.00 3.09
N SER A 160 23.64 8.13 3.80
CA SER A 160 25.11 8.10 3.77
C SER A 160 25.68 7.38 2.55
N GLN A 161 24.97 6.40 2.00
CA GLN A 161 25.44 5.60 0.86
C GLN A 161 25.10 6.22 -0.50
N LEU A 162 23.96 6.90 -0.63
CA LEU A 162 23.50 7.47 -1.89
C LEU A 162 23.95 8.92 -2.05
N ILE A 163 25.25 9.14 -1.93
CA ILE A 163 25.89 10.41 -2.26
C ILE A 163 26.00 10.50 -3.78
N GLN A 164 25.47 11.59 -4.34
CA GLN A 164 25.57 11.93 -5.75
C GLN A 164 26.65 13.01 -5.89
N GLU A 165 27.70 12.71 -6.64
CA GLU A 165 28.75 13.65 -6.98
C GLU A 165 28.49 14.27 -8.35
N HIS A 166 28.47 15.59 -8.42
CA HIS A 166 28.35 16.31 -9.68
C HIS A 166 29.08 17.66 -9.59
N ASN A 167 29.95 17.96 -10.56
CA ASN A 167 30.76 19.18 -10.60
C ASN A 167 31.53 19.50 -9.30
N GLY A 168 32.09 18.47 -8.64
CA GLY A 168 32.84 18.62 -7.40
C GLY A 168 31.99 18.87 -6.14
N VAL A 169 30.65 18.84 -6.27
CA VAL A 169 29.72 18.95 -5.13
C VAL A 169 29.12 17.58 -4.84
N SER A 170 29.28 17.12 -3.61
CA SER A 170 28.66 15.90 -3.09
C SER A 170 27.33 16.24 -2.41
N LYS A 171 26.22 15.71 -2.92
CA LYS A 171 24.89 15.86 -2.30
C LYS A 171 24.20 14.51 -2.12
N SER A 172 23.56 14.30 -0.98
CA SER A 172 22.82 13.06 -0.72
C SER A 172 21.49 13.04 -1.47
N PHE A 173 21.13 11.88 -2.02
CA PHE A 173 19.79 11.59 -2.52
C PHE A 173 18.72 11.82 -1.46
N VAL A 174 18.99 11.43 -0.21
CA VAL A 174 18.11 11.72 0.92
C VAL A 174 18.46 13.11 1.44
N SER A 175 17.89 14.16 0.88
CA SER A 175 18.32 15.53 1.18
C SER A 175 17.80 16.06 2.52
N HIS A 176 16.68 15.51 3.02
CA HIS A 176 16.12 15.90 4.31
C HIS A 176 15.36 14.73 4.93
N MET A 177 15.46 14.58 6.26
CA MET A 177 14.72 13.60 7.04
C MET A 177 14.25 14.23 8.35
N LEU A 178 12.95 14.16 8.59
CA LEU A 178 12.31 14.49 9.85
C LEU A 178 11.58 13.24 10.34
N SER A 179 11.92 12.73 11.52
CA SER A 179 11.32 11.50 12.06
C SER A 179 10.26 11.78 13.14
N ILE A 180 10.33 12.94 13.80
CA ILE A 180 9.46 13.32 14.92
C ILE A 180 8.91 14.74 14.67
N PRO A 181 7.61 15.02 14.89
CA PRO A 181 6.56 14.11 15.39
C PRO A 181 5.97 13.17 14.34
N ARG A 182 6.42 13.27 13.08
CA ARG A 182 5.97 12.46 11.96
C ARG A 182 7.12 12.31 10.97
N ILE A 183 7.04 11.26 10.15
CA ILE A 183 8.04 10.98 9.13
C ILE A 183 7.78 11.85 7.90
N VAL A 184 8.77 12.66 7.54
CA VAL A 184 8.86 13.42 6.30
C VAL A 184 10.26 13.26 5.75
N VAL A 185 10.38 12.81 4.50
CA VAL A 185 11.67 12.61 3.84
C VAL A 185 11.63 13.23 2.46
N HIS A 186 12.63 14.06 2.15
CA HIS A 186 12.83 14.62 0.81
C HIS A 186 13.89 13.80 0.09
N LEU A 187 13.53 13.29 -1.07
CA LEU A 187 14.43 12.53 -1.94
C LEU A 187 14.67 13.33 -3.22
N ILE A 188 15.89 13.81 -3.43
CA ILE A 188 16.24 14.67 -4.56
C ILE A 188 17.30 13.98 -5.42
N PRO A 189 16.94 13.51 -6.62
CA PRO A 189 17.90 13.05 -7.62
C PRO A 189 18.57 14.28 -8.26
N HIS A 190 19.68 14.76 -7.68
CA HIS A 190 20.36 15.98 -8.10
C HIS A 190 20.79 15.96 -9.58
N LEU A 191 21.15 14.79 -10.13
CA LEU A 191 21.46 14.65 -11.56
C LEU A 191 20.25 14.95 -12.47
N LEU A 192 19.06 14.52 -12.06
CA LEU A 192 17.82 14.81 -12.80
C LEU A 192 17.37 16.26 -12.59
N LEU A 193 17.61 16.81 -11.40
CA LEU A 193 17.37 18.23 -11.14
C LEU A 193 18.26 19.14 -12.00
N HIS A 194 19.53 18.75 -12.21
CA HIS A 194 20.42 19.45 -13.13
C HIS A 194 19.99 19.27 -14.59
N SER A 195 19.48 18.10 -14.97
CA SER A 195 18.91 17.90 -16.31
C SER A 195 17.71 18.84 -16.56
N LEU A 196 16.86 19.05 -15.56
CA LEU A 196 15.80 20.05 -15.59
C LEU A 196 16.36 21.47 -15.68
N GLU A 197 17.41 21.80 -14.92
CA GLU A 197 18.08 23.11 -15.02
C GLU A 197 18.55 23.41 -16.45
N THR A 198 19.21 22.44 -17.09
CA THR A 198 19.69 22.57 -18.46
C THR A 198 18.53 22.75 -19.43
N LEU A 199 17.45 21.98 -19.28
CA LEU A 199 16.23 22.13 -20.07
C LEU A 199 15.66 23.55 -19.94
N LEU A 200 15.58 24.09 -18.72
CA LEU A 200 15.07 25.44 -18.45
C LEU A 200 15.94 26.56 -19.02
N LYS A 201 17.25 26.31 -19.17
CA LYS A 201 18.19 27.26 -19.78
C LYS A 201 18.09 27.27 -21.30
N VAL A 202 17.96 26.10 -21.93
CA VAL A 202 17.95 25.94 -23.38
C VAL A 202 16.56 26.16 -23.99
N SER A 203 15.49 25.83 -23.25
CA SER A 203 14.13 25.97 -23.76
C SER A 203 13.71 27.43 -23.92
N SER A 204 13.16 27.73 -25.10
CA SER A 204 12.44 28.98 -25.39
C SER A 204 10.98 28.92 -24.93
N SER A 205 10.37 27.73 -24.91
CA SER A 205 9.01 27.49 -24.44
C SER A 205 8.93 27.21 -22.93
N PRO A 206 7.81 27.54 -22.27
CA PRO A 206 7.60 27.17 -20.87
C PRO A 206 7.70 25.66 -20.66
N VAL A 207 8.53 25.24 -19.71
CA VAL A 207 8.66 23.82 -19.34
C VAL A 207 7.53 23.45 -18.38
N THR A 208 6.95 22.27 -18.57
CA THR A 208 5.87 21.75 -17.73
C THR A 208 6.42 20.91 -16.59
N LEU A 209 6.10 21.33 -15.36
CA LEU A 209 6.29 20.60 -14.12
C LEU A 209 4.96 20.01 -13.65
N HIS A 210 4.97 18.72 -13.34
CA HIS A 210 3.85 18.01 -12.77
C HIS A 210 4.12 17.70 -11.31
N TYR A 211 3.19 18.10 -10.44
CA TYR A 211 3.17 17.69 -9.04
C TYR A 211 2.00 16.74 -8.80
N GLY A 212 2.30 15.48 -8.51
CA GLY A 212 1.30 14.45 -8.28
C GLY A 212 1.43 13.81 -6.90
N THR A 213 0.30 13.71 -6.18
CA THR A 213 0.22 13.06 -4.86
C THR A 213 -0.51 11.72 -4.98
N VAL A 214 0.18 10.61 -5.30
CA VAL A 214 -0.56 9.45 -5.87
C VAL A 214 -0.13 8.05 -5.44
N PHE A 215 0.92 7.83 -4.64
CA PHE A 215 1.22 6.45 -4.20
C PHE A 215 1.05 6.28 -2.70
N ASN A 216 0.02 5.54 -2.30
CA ASN A 216 -0.02 4.95 -0.96
C ASN A 216 0.96 3.78 -0.96
N VAL A 217 2.04 3.91 -0.22
CA VAL A 217 3.06 2.89 0.00
C VAL A 217 2.89 2.43 1.45
N ASP A 218 2.00 1.45 1.64
CA ASP A 218 1.57 0.93 2.94
C ASP A 218 1.06 2.03 3.90
N ASP A 219 1.88 2.46 4.85
CA ASP A 219 1.57 3.46 5.88
C ASP A 219 2.03 4.89 5.49
N PHE A 220 2.63 5.06 4.30
CA PHE A 220 3.20 6.31 3.83
C PHE A 220 2.64 6.73 2.48
N TYR A 221 2.73 8.02 2.20
CA TYR A 221 2.40 8.62 0.92
C TYR A 221 3.67 9.07 0.22
N LEU A 222 3.72 8.86 -1.10
CA LEU A 222 4.75 9.37 -1.98
C LEU A 222 4.15 10.41 -2.93
N SER A 223 4.61 11.66 -2.79
CA SER A 223 4.35 12.74 -3.74
C SER A 223 5.56 12.93 -4.65
N THR A 224 5.35 13.18 -5.93
CA THR A 224 6.42 13.28 -6.93
C THR A 224 6.34 14.58 -7.70
N VAL A 225 7.48 15.21 -7.91
CA VAL A 225 7.69 16.28 -8.89
C VAL A 225 8.32 15.65 -10.12
N SER A 226 7.75 15.92 -11.29
CA SER A 226 8.27 15.45 -12.57
C SER A 226 8.20 16.55 -13.60
N PHE A 227 9.02 16.47 -14.64
CA PHE A 227 9.03 17.43 -15.74
C PHE A 227 8.92 16.71 -17.07
N ARG A 228 8.28 17.35 -18.05
CA ARG A 228 8.24 16.86 -19.44
C ARG A 228 9.46 17.39 -20.18
N ASN A 229 10.29 16.49 -20.72
CA ASN A 229 11.49 16.89 -21.44
C ASN A 229 11.25 16.91 -22.95
N HIS A 230 10.93 18.09 -23.49
CA HIS A 230 10.64 18.30 -24.91
C HIS A 230 11.88 18.31 -25.82
N LEU A 231 13.10 18.11 -25.29
CA LEU A 231 14.29 17.92 -26.12
C LEU A 231 14.38 16.50 -26.71
N PHE A 232 13.60 15.56 -26.17
CA PHE A 232 13.49 14.20 -26.71
C PHE A 232 12.25 14.08 -27.59
N GLU A 233 12.35 13.29 -28.66
CA GLU A 233 11.26 13.03 -29.62
C GLU A 233 9.97 12.53 -28.94
N LYS A 234 10.09 11.67 -27.93
CA LYS A 234 8.93 11.10 -27.21
C LYS A 234 8.46 11.95 -26.02
N GLU A 235 9.13 13.07 -25.77
CA GLU A 235 8.85 14.00 -24.68
C GLU A 235 8.55 13.32 -23.33
N PRO A 236 9.50 12.52 -22.79
CA PRO A 236 9.25 11.70 -21.61
C PRO A 236 8.99 12.58 -20.38
N ILE A 237 8.14 12.05 -19.47
CA ILE A 237 7.95 12.61 -18.13
C ILE A 237 8.99 12.00 -17.21
N ILE A 238 9.89 12.84 -16.69
CA ILE A 238 11.03 12.44 -15.87
C ILE A 238 10.80 12.93 -14.43
N PRO A 239 10.80 12.05 -13.41
CA PRO A 239 10.69 12.48 -12.03
C PRO A 239 11.99 13.12 -11.56
N CYS A 240 11.90 14.26 -10.87
CA CYS A 240 13.05 15.03 -10.40
C CYS A 240 13.01 15.38 -8.91
N GLY A 241 12.02 14.86 -8.17
CA GLY A 241 11.95 14.98 -6.72
C GLY A 241 10.83 14.14 -6.15
N PHE A 242 11.05 13.60 -4.95
CA PHE A 242 10.06 12.80 -4.24
C PHE A 242 9.94 13.23 -2.77
N LEU A 243 8.72 13.23 -2.28
CA LEU A 243 8.37 13.51 -0.89
C LEU A 243 7.69 12.28 -0.32
N LEU A 244 8.35 11.63 0.64
CA LEU A 244 7.79 10.54 1.43
C LEU A 244 7.25 11.12 2.74
N HIS A 245 5.99 10.88 3.07
CA HIS A 245 5.35 11.47 4.25
C HIS A 245 4.28 10.56 4.83
N SER A 246 4.08 10.57 6.14
CA SER A 246 3.01 9.78 6.78
C SER A 246 1.65 10.49 6.77
N ARG A 247 1.60 11.79 6.43
CA ARG A 247 0.37 12.59 6.40
C ARG A 247 0.40 13.64 5.29
N ARG A 248 -0.70 13.77 4.55
CA ARG A 248 -0.91 14.73 3.46
C ARG A 248 -1.13 16.17 3.96
N LEU A 249 -0.16 16.75 4.66
CA LEU A 249 -0.26 18.11 5.19
C LEU A 249 0.27 19.12 4.17
N GLN A 250 -0.53 20.15 3.84
CA GLN A 250 -0.14 21.24 2.93
C GLN A 250 1.24 21.83 3.27
N GLN A 251 1.57 21.96 4.55
CA GLN A 251 2.86 22.51 4.98
C GLN A 251 4.05 21.64 4.58
N ASP A 252 3.94 20.32 4.64
CA ASP A 252 5.03 19.41 4.28
C ASP A 252 5.31 19.46 2.78
N HIS A 253 4.24 19.52 1.98
CA HIS A 253 4.33 19.70 0.54
C HIS A 253 4.93 21.06 0.17
N ARG A 254 4.52 22.13 0.86
CA ARG A 254 5.07 23.49 0.68
C ARG A 254 6.56 23.54 1.03
N ASN A 255 6.95 22.97 2.16
CA ASN A 255 8.35 22.89 2.59
C ASN A 255 9.21 22.14 1.57
N PHE A 256 8.70 21.02 1.04
CA PHE A 256 9.38 20.26 0.00
C PHE A 256 9.62 21.07 -1.27
N ILE A 257 8.59 21.75 -1.79
CA ILE A 257 8.75 22.62 -2.96
C ILE A 257 9.72 23.77 -2.67
N GLN A 258 9.70 24.36 -1.48
CA GLN A 258 10.67 25.40 -1.08
C GLN A 258 12.11 24.88 -1.06
N VAL A 259 12.33 23.62 -0.68
CA VAL A 259 13.67 23.02 -0.78
C VAL A 259 14.08 22.89 -2.26
N LEU A 260 13.17 22.43 -3.13
CA LEU A 260 13.47 22.33 -4.57
C LEU A 260 13.76 23.69 -5.21
N THR A 261 13.03 24.75 -4.85
CA THR A 261 13.28 26.08 -5.39
C THR A 261 14.56 26.73 -4.83
N LYS A 262 15.01 26.33 -3.64
CA LYS A 262 16.35 26.71 -3.13
C LYS A 262 17.46 25.97 -3.86
N GLU A 263 17.28 24.67 -4.13
CA GLU A 263 18.23 23.85 -4.87
C GLU A 263 18.31 24.25 -6.35
N LEU A 264 17.19 24.70 -6.93
CA LEU A 264 17.08 25.13 -8.32
C LEU A 264 16.38 26.50 -8.42
N PRO A 265 17.09 27.62 -8.12
CA PRO A 265 16.50 28.97 -8.07
C PRO A 265 15.86 29.44 -9.37
N VAL A 266 16.31 28.92 -10.51
CA VAL A 266 15.73 29.22 -11.83
C VAL A 266 14.24 28.87 -11.92
N LEU A 267 13.74 27.98 -11.05
CA LEU A 267 12.32 27.66 -10.95
C LEU A 267 11.45 28.87 -10.58
N ILE A 268 11.99 29.82 -9.83
CA ILE A 268 11.25 31.01 -9.37
C ILE A 268 11.23 32.08 -10.47
N THR A 269 12.27 32.14 -11.30
CA THR A 269 12.50 33.24 -12.25
C THR A 269 12.07 32.94 -13.68
N LYS A 270 12.00 31.67 -14.08
CA LYS A 270 11.55 31.25 -15.42
C LYS A 270 10.03 31.13 -15.50
N ARG A 271 9.51 31.31 -16.72
CA ARG A 271 8.12 30.97 -17.05
C ARG A 271 7.97 29.45 -17.14
N LEU A 272 7.10 28.89 -16.32
CA LEU A 272 6.86 27.46 -16.17
C LEU A 272 5.37 27.16 -16.24
N ASN A 273 5.01 25.96 -16.66
CA ASN A 273 3.66 25.43 -16.48
C ASN A 273 3.67 24.48 -15.27
N ILE A 274 2.86 24.73 -14.26
CA ILE A 274 2.83 23.93 -13.02
C ILE A 274 1.48 23.23 -12.92
N VAL A 275 1.49 21.93 -13.17
CA VAL A 275 0.30 21.10 -13.21
C VAL A 275 0.12 20.40 -11.86
N THR A 276 -0.98 20.66 -11.16
CA THR A 276 -1.32 20.02 -9.88
C THR A 276 -2.70 19.37 -9.89
N ASP A 277 -3.02 18.61 -8.84
CA ASP A 277 -4.30 17.93 -8.61
C ASP A 277 -5.36 18.80 -7.91
N ARG A 278 -5.14 20.11 -7.79
CA ARG A 278 -5.98 21.12 -7.08
C ARG A 278 -5.97 21.02 -5.55
N GLU A 279 -5.42 19.95 -4.97
CA GLU A 279 -5.38 19.78 -3.52
C GLU A 279 -4.35 20.72 -2.87
N PHE A 280 -3.21 20.90 -3.53
CA PHE A 280 -2.11 21.71 -3.04
C PHE A 280 -1.93 22.99 -3.83
N LYS A 281 -1.78 24.10 -3.11
CA LYS A 281 -1.56 25.44 -3.68
C LYS A 281 -0.10 25.86 -3.52
N PHE A 282 0.54 26.18 -4.65
CA PHE A 282 1.95 26.61 -4.71
C PHE A 282 2.14 27.92 -5.47
N SER A 283 1.07 28.69 -5.70
CA SER A 283 1.08 29.87 -6.55
C SER A 283 2.08 30.95 -6.12
N ASP A 284 2.30 31.06 -4.83
CA ASP A 284 3.25 31.98 -4.24
C ASP A 284 4.71 31.53 -4.32
N LEU A 285 4.97 30.23 -4.56
CA LEU A 285 6.33 29.69 -4.69
C LEU A 285 6.88 29.80 -6.12
N PHE A 286 6.00 30.03 -7.09
CA PHE A 286 6.35 30.14 -8.51
C PHE A 286 5.74 31.40 -9.13
N PRO A 287 6.24 32.59 -8.77
CA PRO A 287 5.62 33.87 -9.16
C PRO A 287 5.59 34.10 -10.67
N CYS A 288 6.51 33.51 -11.42
CA CYS A 288 6.56 33.58 -12.88
C CYS A 288 5.88 32.39 -13.58
N GLY A 289 5.31 31.45 -12.82
CA GLY A 289 4.70 30.22 -13.32
C GLY A 289 3.19 30.35 -13.59
N THR A 290 2.73 29.63 -14.58
CA THR A 290 1.30 29.43 -14.87
C THR A 290 0.82 28.17 -14.16
N HIS A 291 -0.21 28.30 -13.33
CA HIS A 291 -0.78 27.20 -12.57
C HIS A 291 -1.92 26.54 -13.34
N LEU A 292 -1.72 25.26 -13.65
CA LEU A 292 -2.61 24.43 -14.43
C LEU A 292 -3.14 23.26 -13.61
N TYR A 293 -4.27 22.70 -14.04
CA TYR A 293 -4.88 21.55 -13.37
C TYR A 293 -4.73 20.28 -14.19
N CYS A 294 -4.40 19.19 -13.50
CA CYS A 294 -4.24 17.88 -14.13
C CYS A 294 -5.56 17.37 -14.70
N TRP A 295 -5.58 17.10 -16.02
CA TRP A 295 -6.79 16.61 -16.71
C TRP A 295 -7.29 15.27 -16.16
N ASN A 296 -6.38 14.36 -15.76
CA ASN A 296 -6.77 13.09 -15.16
C ASN A 296 -7.54 13.29 -13.85
N HIS A 297 -7.19 14.31 -13.08
CA HIS A 297 -7.90 14.67 -11.84
C HIS A 297 -9.26 15.27 -12.14
N ILE A 298 -9.36 16.21 -13.08
CA ILE A 298 -10.64 16.78 -13.54
C ILE A 298 -11.57 15.65 -14.03
N ARG A 299 -11.06 14.71 -14.83
CA ARG A 299 -11.84 13.58 -15.36
C ARG A 299 -12.35 12.66 -14.24
N ARG A 300 -11.50 12.35 -13.26
CA ARG A 300 -11.88 11.51 -12.11
C ARG A 300 -12.94 12.19 -11.24
N ASP A 301 -12.79 13.49 -11.00
CA ASP A 301 -13.74 14.27 -10.22
C ASP A 301 -15.08 14.38 -10.94
N LEU A 302 -15.07 14.55 -12.27
CA LEU A 302 -16.26 14.47 -13.10
C LEU A 302 -16.95 13.10 -12.95
N GLN A 303 -16.23 12.00 -13.15
CA GLN A 303 -16.78 10.64 -12.99
C GLN A 303 -17.39 10.42 -11.61
N TRP A 304 -16.67 10.82 -10.56
CA TRP A 304 -17.14 10.69 -9.19
C TRP A 304 -18.38 11.53 -8.92
N HIS A 305 -18.44 12.77 -9.42
CA HIS A 305 -19.58 13.65 -9.24
C HIS A 305 -20.82 13.12 -9.97
N LEU A 306 -20.68 12.70 -11.23
CA LEU A 306 -21.79 12.13 -12.01
C LEU A 306 -22.38 10.90 -11.31
N LYS A 307 -21.52 10.03 -10.77
CA LYS A 307 -21.93 8.83 -10.03
C LYS A 307 -22.59 9.16 -8.69
N SER A 308 -21.97 10.05 -7.90
CA SER A 308 -22.30 10.22 -6.48
C SER A 308 -23.31 11.33 -6.20
N ARG A 309 -23.44 12.31 -7.11
CA ARG A 309 -24.26 13.52 -6.92
C ARG A 309 -25.33 13.72 -7.98
N CYS A 310 -25.17 13.11 -9.16
CA CYS A 310 -26.13 13.25 -10.26
C CYS A 310 -26.95 11.99 -10.56
N ASN A 311 -26.71 10.88 -9.85
CA ASN A 311 -27.36 9.58 -10.07
C ASN A 311 -27.35 9.15 -11.54
N CYS A 312 -26.21 9.33 -12.22
CA CYS A 312 -26.05 8.91 -13.61
C CYS A 312 -25.80 7.40 -13.71
N THR A 313 -26.32 6.78 -14.77
CA THR A 313 -25.99 5.39 -15.12
C THR A 313 -24.55 5.30 -15.65
N ALA A 314 -24.01 4.08 -15.76
CA ALA A 314 -22.67 3.87 -16.32
C ALA A 314 -22.55 4.41 -17.75
N ASP A 315 -23.57 4.21 -18.59
CA ASP A 315 -23.60 4.70 -19.96
C ASP A 315 -23.66 6.23 -20.04
N GLU A 316 -24.45 6.86 -19.16
CA GLU A 316 -24.50 8.32 -19.05
C GLU A 316 -23.15 8.90 -18.61
N ILE A 317 -22.50 8.28 -17.62
CA ILE A 317 -21.16 8.69 -17.17
C ILE A 317 -20.17 8.58 -18.33
N CYS A 318 -20.18 7.46 -19.05
CA CYS A 318 -19.30 7.25 -20.22
C CYS A 318 -19.54 8.32 -21.29
N TYR A 319 -20.81 8.61 -21.60
CA TYR A 319 -21.20 9.65 -22.55
C TYR A 319 -20.64 11.03 -22.15
N PHE A 320 -20.91 11.51 -20.94
CA PHE A 320 -20.49 12.86 -20.51
C PHE A 320 -18.97 13.00 -20.39
N VAL A 321 -18.28 11.93 -19.96
CA VAL A 321 -16.82 11.93 -19.88
C VAL A 321 -16.19 11.95 -21.26
N ASN A 322 -16.66 11.13 -22.20
CA ASN A 322 -16.15 11.12 -23.57
C ASN A 322 -16.45 12.44 -24.30
N LEU A 323 -17.62 13.02 -24.03
CA LEU A 323 -17.99 14.34 -24.53
C LEU A 323 -17.00 15.41 -24.03
N PHE A 324 -16.67 15.40 -22.73
CA PHE A 324 -15.67 16.31 -22.20
C PHE A 324 -14.29 16.06 -22.84
N CYS A 325 -13.86 14.80 -22.98
CA CYS A 325 -12.60 14.49 -23.66
C CYS A 325 -12.55 15.00 -25.11
N LYS A 326 -13.66 14.97 -25.85
CA LYS A 326 -13.71 15.55 -27.19
C LYS A 326 -13.55 17.06 -27.18
N LEU A 327 -14.17 17.75 -26.23
CA LEU A 327 -14.00 19.19 -26.06
C LEU A 327 -12.55 19.55 -25.74
N GLN A 328 -11.85 18.73 -24.95
CA GLN A 328 -10.45 18.94 -24.58
C GLN A 328 -9.47 18.79 -25.76
N LEU A 329 -9.88 18.13 -26.85
CA LEU A 329 -9.04 17.93 -28.04
C LEU A 329 -9.15 19.09 -29.05
N LEU A 330 -9.99 20.08 -28.79
CA LEU A 330 -10.14 21.25 -29.65
C LEU A 330 -8.95 22.18 -29.43
N GLU A 331 -8.27 22.55 -30.52
CA GLU A 331 -7.05 23.35 -30.47
C GLU A 331 -7.32 24.84 -30.21
N ARG A 332 -8.51 25.32 -30.60
CA ARG A 332 -8.88 26.74 -30.49
C ARG A 332 -10.04 26.97 -29.55
N GLU A 333 -9.97 28.07 -28.80
CA GLU A 333 -10.99 28.45 -27.82
C GLU A 333 -12.34 28.80 -28.49
N ASP A 334 -12.33 29.40 -29.68
CA ASP A 334 -13.55 29.74 -30.43
C ASP A 334 -14.29 28.48 -30.91
N GLU A 335 -13.55 27.47 -31.36
CA GLU A 335 -14.11 26.16 -31.70
C GLU A 335 -14.68 25.45 -30.47
N PHE A 336 -13.98 25.55 -29.34
CA PHE A 336 -14.47 25.04 -28.06
C PHE A 336 -15.79 25.70 -27.65
N ASP A 337 -15.87 27.03 -27.67
CA ASP A 337 -17.05 27.76 -27.24
C ASP A 337 -18.25 27.49 -28.15
N LYS A 338 -18.02 27.38 -29.47
CA LYS A 338 -19.04 27.00 -30.43
C LYS A 338 -19.55 25.57 -30.17
N GLN A 339 -18.63 24.62 -29.99
CA GLN A 339 -18.99 23.23 -29.74
C GLN A 339 -19.69 23.06 -28.38
N TRP A 340 -19.25 23.77 -27.34
CA TRP A 340 -19.89 23.77 -26.02
C TRP A 340 -21.30 24.35 -26.09
N SER A 341 -21.50 25.45 -26.81
CA SER A 341 -22.82 26.09 -26.99
C SER A 341 -23.84 25.17 -27.65
N ILE A 342 -23.42 24.39 -28.65
CA ILE A 342 -24.28 23.37 -29.27
C ILE A 342 -24.53 22.21 -28.29
N THR A 343 -23.48 21.77 -27.61
CA THR A 343 -23.49 20.58 -26.76
C THR A 343 -24.37 20.76 -25.52
N ARG A 344 -24.30 21.93 -24.87
CA ARG A 344 -25.09 22.23 -23.67
C ARG A 344 -26.60 22.24 -23.93
N GLU A 345 -27.02 22.49 -25.17
CA GLU A 345 -28.42 22.45 -25.63
C GLU A 345 -28.93 21.04 -26.01
N SER A 346 -28.06 20.03 -25.93
CA SER A 346 -28.42 18.66 -26.30
C SER A 346 -29.50 18.05 -25.39
N ALA A 347 -30.25 17.10 -25.93
CA ALA A 347 -31.30 16.40 -25.21
C ALA A 347 -30.77 15.70 -23.94
N GLN A 348 -29.50 15.26 -23.95
CA GLN A 348 -28.84 14.59 -22.83
C GLN A 348 -28.65 15.56 -21.64
N PHE A 349 -28.21 16.80 -21.88
CA PHE A 349 -28.09 17.81 -20.83
C PHE A 349 -29.45 18.33 -20.38
N LYS A 350 -30.42 18.50 -21.30
CA LYS A 350 -31.80 18.88 -20.95
C LYS A 350 -32.47 17.88 -20.00
N LYS A 351 -32.19 16.58 -20.16
CA LYS A 351 -32.66 15.53 -19.24
C LYS A 351 -31.93 15.50 -17.89
N LYS A 352 -30.77 16.16 -17.77
CA LYS A 352 -29.88 16.11 -16.59
C LYS A 352 -29.39 17.52 -16.21
N PRO A 353 -30.27 18.42 -15.75
CA PRO A 353 -29.91 19.81 -15.44
C PRO A 353 -28.82 19.94 -14.35
N LYS A 354 -28.77 19.01 -13.39
CA LYS A 354 -27.70 18.96 -12.37
C LYS A 354 -26.32 18.70 -12.97
N VAL A 355 -26.26 17.90 -14.04
CA VAL A 355 -25.00 17.63 -14.75
C VAL A 355 -24.56 18.87 -15.51
N LEU A 356 -25.49 19.53 -16.22
CA LEU A 356 -25.22 20.79 -16.92
C LEU A 356 -24.67 21.85 -15.95
N ALA A 357 -25.34 22.05 -14.81
CA ALA A 357 -24.91 22.99 -13.79
C ALA A 357 -23.51 22.68 -13.25
N TYR A 358 -23.14 21.40 -13.10
CA TYR A 358 -21.79 21.03 -12.68
C TYR A 358 -20.75 21.36 -13.76
N PHE A 359 -21.06 21.11 -15.03
CA PHE A 359 -20.18 21.47 -16.14
C PHE A 359 -19.95 22.99 -16.19
N ASP A 360 -21.04 23.77 -16.20
CA ASP A 360 -21.01 25.23 -16.31
C ASP A 360 -20.27 25.91 -15.15
N ASN A 361 -20.35 25.35 -13.94
CA ASN A 361 -19.76 25.99 -12.75
C ASN A 361 -18.40 25.44 -12.32
N HIS A 362 -18.08 24.17 -12.63
CA HIS A 362 -16.95 23.48 -12.00
C HIS A 362 -16.02 22.74 -12.96
N ILE A 363 -16.40 22.58 -14.24
CA ILE A 363 -15.56 21.90 -15.24
C ILE A 363 -15.09 22.89 -16.30
N ILE A 364 -16.03 23.58 -16.97
CA ILE A 364 -15.72 24.43 -18.11
C ILE A 364 -14.93 25.67 -17.70
N PRO A 365 -15.30 26.45 -16.67
CA PRO A 365 -14.52 27.65 -16.31
C PRO A 365 -13.08 27.31 -15.87
N PRO A 366 -12.84 26.33 -14.97
CA PRO A 366 -11.48 25.94 -14.63
C PRO A 366 -10.68 25.40 -15.81
N PHE A 367 -11.33 24.71 -16.76
CA PHE A 367 -10.66 24.27 -17.99
C PHE A 367 -10.24 25.48 -18.83
N LYS A 368 -11.12 26.44 -19.09
CA LYS A 368 -10.78 27.64 -19.89
C LYS A 368 -9.69 28.51 -19.24
N VAL A 369 -9.69 28.61 -17.91
CA VAL A 369 -8.77 29.50 -17.17
C VAL A 369 -7.43 28.82 -16.87
N HIS A 370 -7.43 27.51 -16.61
CA HIS A 370 -6.28 26.78 -16.07
C HIS A 370 -5.89 25.55 -16.90
N ALA A 371 -6.40 25.39 -18.11
CA ALA A 371 -5.85 24.48 -19.11
C ALA A 371 -5.26 25.32 -20.24
N SER A 372 -3.94 25.36 -20.34
CA SER A 372 -3.26 25.78 -21.56
C SER A 372 -2.86 24.53 -22.34
N ILE A 373 -2.92 24.66 -23.66
CA ILE A 373 -2.51 23.71 -24.71
C ILE A 373 -1.25 22.93 -24.34
#